data_AF-Q7YZZ9-F1
#
_entry.id   AF-Q7YZZ9-F1
#
_cell.length_a   1.000
_cell.length_b   1.000
_cell.length_c   1.000
_cell.angle_alpha   90.00
_cell.angle_beta   90.00
_cell.angle_gamma   90.00
#
_symmetry.space_group_name_H-M   'P 1'
#
loop_
_entity.id
_entity.type
_entity.pdbx_description
1 polymer ?
#
loop_
_entity_poly.entity_id
_entity_poly.type
_entity_poly.pdbx_seq_one_letter_code
_entity_poly.pdbx_strand_id
1 'polypeptide(L)'
;TKCSLAGWENQHSAIRLSKEGRSSGEDMIKVDTPDIVCCEEERKFYVSSKDGHIKVGYQDSDPFMEWTDPEPWKVTHVGYCTGWGASGKWKFEF
;
A
#
# COMPACT_ATOMS: atom_id res chain seq x y z
N THR A 1 7.03 -2.26 -6.91
CA THR A 1 5.61 -1.94 -6.65
C THR A 1 5.48 -1.00 -5.46
N LYS A 2 4.51 -0.08 -5.48
CA LYS A 2 4.24 0.84 -4.37
C LYS A 2 2.79 0.67 -3.91
N CYS A 3 2.57 0.41 -2.63
CA CYS A 3 1.25 0.47 -2.01
C CYS A 3 1.12 1.81 -1.28
N SER A 4 0.03 2.53 -1.54
CA SER A 4 -0.30 3.78 -0.88
C SER A 4 -1.60 3.58 -0.10
N LEU A 5 -1.56 3.83 1.20
CA LEU A 5 -2.74 3.90 2.04
C LEU A 5 -3.12 5.35 2.26
N ALA A 6 -4.41 5.65 2.38
CA ALA A 6 -4.90 6.99 2.72
C ALA A 6 -4.43 8.12 1.77
N GLY A 7 -4.28 7.83 0.49
CA GLY A 7 -4.07 8.85 -0.54
C GLY A 7 -5.31 9.71 -0.79
N TRP A 8 -5.15 10.79 -1.56
CA TRP A 8 -6.23 11.73 -1.92
C TRP A 8 -7.02 12.19 -0.69
N GLU A 9 -6.35 12.89 0.23
CA GLU A 9 -7.01 13.38 1.47
C GLU A 9 -7.65 12.25 2.29
N ASN A 10 -6.93 11.12 2.42
CA ASN A 10 -7.40 9.96 3.18
C ASN A 10 -8.67 9.30 2.61
N GLN A 11 -8.93 9.44 1.30
CA GLN A 11 -10.13 8.89 0.67
C GLN A 11 -9.90 7.56 -0.06
N HIS A 12 -8.67 7.31 -0.53
CA HIS A 12 -8.41 6.11 -1.32
C HIS A 12 -7.07 5.45 -1.00
N SER A 13 -7.01 4.15 -1.26
CA SER A 13 -5.78 3.38 -1.26
C SER A 13 -5.51 2.82 -2.66
N ALA A 14 -4.24 2.65 -3.02
CA ALA A 14 -3.86 2.19 -4.35
C ALA A 14 -2.59 1.34 -4.37
N ILE A 15 -2.53 0.36 -5.28
CA ILE A 15 -1.29 -0.33 -5.66
C ILE A 15 -0.86 0.23 -7.02
N ARG A 16 0.37 0.75 -7.05
CA ARG A 16 0.99 1.38 -8.22
C ARG A 16 2.20 0.61 -8.69
N LEU A 17 2.32 0.45 -10.00
CA LEU A 17 3.48 -0.17 -10.60
C LEU A 17 4.42 0.89 -11.17
N SER A 18 5.60 1.04 -10.56
CA SER A 18 6.69 1.82 -11.15
C SER A 18 7.55 0.89 -11.98
N LYS A 19 7.45 0.99 -13.31
CA LYS A 19 8.42 0.40 -14.25
C LYS A 19 9.45 1.45 -14.64
N GLU A 20 10.67 1.01 -14.93
CA GLU A 20 11.77 1.88 -15.38
C GLU A 20 11.29 2.74 -16.57
N GLY A 21 11.51 4.06 -16.49
CA GLY A 21 11.06 5.01 -17.52
C GLY A 21 9.63 5.56 -17.37
N ARG A 22 8.85 5.18 -16.34
CA ARG A 22 7.55 5.81 -16.02
C ARG A 22 7.66 6.66 -14.74
N SER A 23 7.29 7.94 -14.80
CA SER A 23 7.08 8.76 -13.59
C SER A 23 5.93 8.16 -12.77
N SER A 24 6.05 8.18 -11.43
CA SER A 24 5.10 7.65 -10.42
C SER A 24 3.86 6.98 -11.02
N GLY A 25 3.97 5.68 -11.26
CA GLY A 25 3.18 4.94 -12.25
C GLY A 25 1.68 4.80 -12.03
N GLU A 26 1.06 4.19 -13.05
CA GLU A 26 -0.34 3.81 -13.19
C GLU A 26 -0.91 3.11 -11.94
N ASP A 27 -2.12 3.50 -11.54
CA ASP A 27 -2.88 2.84 -10.49
C ASP A 27 -3.38 1.49 -11.04
N MET A 28 -2.76 0.38 -10.64
CA MET A 28 -3.20 -0.97 -11.05
C MET A 28 -4.50 -1.35 -10.33
N ILE A 29 -4.65 -0.86 -9.10
CA ILE A 29 -5.90 -0.86 -8.35
C ILE A 29 -5.98 0.42 -7.54
N LYS A 30 -7.19 0.96 -7.43
CA LYS A 30 -7.56 2.06 -6.55
C LYS A 30 -8.89 1.71 -5.89
N VAL A 31 -8.94 1.79 -4.57
CA VAL A 31 -10.12 1.42 -3.76
C VAL A 31 -10.47 2.58 -2.84
N ASP A 32 -11.77 2.79 -2.62
CA ASP A 32 -12.28 3.76 -1.67
C ASP A 32 -12.03 3.25 -0.24
N THR A 33 -11.26 4.03 0.50
CA THR A 33 -10.88 3.73 1.88
C THR A 33 -10.93 5.01 2.71
N PRO A 34 -12.12 5.62 2.85
CA PRO A 34 -12.27 6.89 3.57
C PRO A 34 -11.83 6.71 5.03
N ASP A 35 -11.01 7.64 5.48
CA ASP A 35 -10.53 7.72 6.85
C ASP A 35 -9.83 6.45 7.34
N ILE A 36 -9.14 5.73 6.43
CA ILE A 36 -8.46 4.47 6.76
C ILE A 36 -7.28 4.65 7.71
N VAL A 37 -6.67 5.83 7.76
CA VAL A 37 -5.69 6.20 8.80
C VAL A 37 -6.24 7.34 9.67
N CYS A 38 -5.80 7.39 10.93
CA CYS A 38 -6.19 8.44 11.87
C CYS A 38 -4.96 8.91 12.65
N CYS A 39 -4.92 10.18 13.04
CA CYS A 39 -3.82 10.75 13.84
C CYS A 39 -3.95 10.46 15.34
N GLU A 40 -5.14 10.05 15.80
CA GLU A 40 -5.46 9.82 17.22
C GLU A 40 -5.27 8.37 17.65
N GLU A 41 -5.18 7.44 16.70
CA GLU A 41 -5.06 6.00 16.97
C GLU A 41 -4.06 5.31 16.03
N GLU A 42 -3.47 4.24 16.53
CA GLU A 42 -2.66 3.33 15.71
C GLU A 42 -3.58 2.31 15.05
N ARG A 43 -3.41 2.09 13.74
CA ARG A 43 -4.13 1.07 13.00
C ARG A 43 -3.16 0.03 12.46
N LYS A 44 -3.55 -1.23 12.61
CA LYS A 44 -2.74 -2.38 12.18
C LYS A 44 -3.18 -2.85 10.81
N PHE A 45 -2.21 -2.89 9.90
CA PHE A 45 -2.38 -3.37 8.54
C PHE A 45 -1.39 -4.49 8.27
N TYR A 46 -1.76 -5.42 7.41
CA TYR A 46 -0.82 -6.35 6.82
C TYR A 46 -0.58 -6.00 5.36
N VAL A 47 0.65 -6.26 4.91
CA VAL A 47 1.02 -6.27 3.49
C VAL A 47 1.66 -7.62 3.23
N SER A 48 1.12 -8.38 2.29
CA SER A 48 1.72 -9.65 1.86
C SER A 48 2.05 -9.57 0.37
N SER A 49 3.18 -10.17 -0.01
CA SER A 49 3.60 -10.31 -1.39
C SER A 49 4.17 -11.72 -1.57
N LYS A 50 3.43 -12.58 -2.26
CA LYS A 50 3.84 -13.97 -2.52
C LYS A 50 3.61 -14.30 -3.99
N ASP A 51 4.64 -14.76 -4.69
CA ASP A 51 4.55 -15.17 -6.11
C ASP A 51 3.92 -14.09 -7.02
N GLY A 52 4.23 -12.81 -6.78
CA GLY A 52 3.65 -11.69 -7.54
C GLY A 52 2.28 -11.22 -7.06
N HIS A 53 1.66 -11.96 -6.15
CA HIS A 53 0.35 -11.67 -5.61
C HIS A 53 0.46 -10.80 -4.36
N ILE A 54 -0.04 -9.57 -4.46
CA ILE A 54 0.06 -8.54 -3.44
C ILE A 54 -1.31 -8.35 -2.79
N LYS A 55 -1.35 -8.47 -1.47
CA LYS A 55 -2.55 -8.21 -0.66
C LYS A 55 -2.27 -7.18 0.41
N VAL A 56 -3.23 -6.30 0.62
CA VAL A 56 -3.23 -5.32 1.70
C VAL A 56 -4.59 -5.34 2.40
N GLY A 57 -4.57 -5.46 3.72
CA GLY A 57 -5.77 -5.59 4.55
C GLY A 57 -5.55 -5.04 5.95
N TYR A 58 -6.64 -4.92 6.72
CA TYR A 58 -6.52 -4.76 8.17
C TYR A 58 -6.07 -6.09 8.78
N GLN A 59 -5.45 -6.03 9.95
CA GLN A 59 -5.13 -7.25 10.69
C GLN A 59 -6.40 -8.13 10.85
N ASP A 60 -6.24 -9.44 10.64
CA ASP A 60 -7.29 -10.45 10.80
C ASP A 60 -8.55 -10.23 9.93
N SER A 61 -8.38 -9.58 8.77
CA SER A 61 -9.47 -9.30 7.82
C SER A 61 -9.12 -9.69 6.37
N ASP A 62 -10.16 -9.82 5.55
CA ASP A 62 -10.00 -9.97 4.10
C ASP A 62 -9.29 -8.74 3.49
N PRO A 63 -8.50 -8.94 2.42
CA PRO A 63 -7.78 -7.85 1.79
C PRO A 63 -8.75 -6.85 1.16
N PHE A 64 -8.54 -5.56 1.44
CA PHE A 64 -9.27 -4.49 0.75
C PHE A 64 -8.54 -4.03 -0.53
N MET A 65 -7.26 -4.36 -0.69
CA MET A 65 -6.57 -4.28 -1.97
C MET A 65 -5.88 -5.61 -2.29
N GLU A 66 -6.11 -6.11 -3.50
CA GLU A 66 -5.53 -7.35 -3.99
C GLU A 66 -5.19 -7.19 -5.48
N TRP A 67 -3.95 -7.48 -5.84
CA TRP A 67 -3.50 -7.39 -7.22
C TRP A 67 -2.40 -8.42 -7.50
N THR A 68 -2.45 -9.05 -8.67
CA THR A 68 -1.43 -9.99 -9.14
C THR A 68 -0.61 -9.33 -10.23
N ASP A 69 0.70 -9.22 -10.00
CA ASP A 69 1.64 -8.76 -11.01
C ASP A 69 1.75 -9.79 -12.14
N PRO A 70 1.42 -9.45 -13.41
CA PRO A 70 1.63 -10.36 -14.52
C PRO A 70 3.11 -10.64 -14.80
N GLU A 71 4.02 -9.77 -14.35
CA GLU A 71 5.47 -9.91 -14.54
C GLU A 71 6.20 -9.77 -13.18
N PRO A 72 6.05 -10.77 -12.30
CA PRO A 72 6.49 -10.62 -10.91
C PRO A 72 8.02 -10.60 -10.78
N TRP A 73 8.50 -9.68 -9.95
CA TRP A 73 9.89 -9.62 -9.52
C TRP A 73 10.07 -10.09 -8.09
N LYS A 74 11.28 -10.59 -7.80
CA LYS A 74 11.68 -10.95 -6.44
C LYS A 74 11.73 -9.69 -5.56
N VAL A 75 10.90 -9.66 -4.51
CA VAL A 75 10.98 -8.63 -3.47
C VAL A 75 12.26 -8.83 -2.68
N THR A 76 13.14 -7.83 -2.68
CA THR A 76 14.41 -7.86 -1.93
C THR A 76 14.42 -6.94 -0.72
N HIS A 77 13.62 -5.87 -0.77
CA HIS A 77 13.57 -4.83 0.25
C HIS A 77 12.15 -4.28 0.37
N VAL A 78 11.82 -3.75 1.54
CA VAL A 78 10.59 -3.01 1.80
C VAL A 78 10.96 -1.62 2.31
N GLY A 79 10.30 -0.60 1.76
CA GLY A 79 10.49 0.80 2.16
C GLY A 79 9.16 1.41 2.59
N TYR A 80 9.23 2.32 3.57
CA TYR A 80 8.08 3.04 4.11
C TYR A 80 8.33 4.54 4.00
N CYS A 81 7.32 5.29 3.60
CA CYS A 81 7.36 6.75 3.56
C CYS A 81 5.96 7.32 3.73
N THR A 82 5.89 8.60 4.07
CA THR A 82 4.65 9.37 4.00
C THR A 82 4.49 10.05 2.64
N GLY A 83 3.28 10.53 2.38
CA GLY A 83 3.05 11.54 1.35
C GLY A 83 3.77 12.85 1.69
N TRP A 84 3.96 13.70 0.68
CA TRP A 84 4.59 15.01 0.87
C TRP A 84 3.81 15.84 1.90
N GLY A 85 4.52 16.45 2.86
CA GLY A 85 3.93 17.25 3.92
C GLY A 85 3.26 16.46 5.05
N ALA A 86 3.18 15.13 4.97
CA ALA A 86 2.62 14.29 6.02
C ALA A 86 3.71 13.72 6.94
N SER A 87 3.37 13.59 8.23
CA SER A 87 4.18 12.88 9.23
C SER A 87 3.58 11.50 9.52
N GLY A 88 4.42 10.52 9.84
CA GLY A 88 3.99 9.14 10.09
C GLY A 88 4.77 8.52 11.24
N LYS A 89 4.12 7.61 11.97
CA LYS A 89 4.74 6.72 12.94
C LYS A 89 4.42 5.30 12.51
N TRP A 90 5.42 4.43 12.56
CA TRP A 90 5.28 3.02 12.20
C TRP A 90 5.79 2.16 13.34
N LYS A 91 5.06 1.07 13.61
CA LYS A 91 5.50 -0.05 14.43
C LYS A 91 5.46 -1.30 13.55
N PHE A 92 6.50 -2.11 13.62
CA PHE A 92 6.64 -3.31 12.80
C PHE A 92 6.55 -4.55 13.70
N GLU A 93 5.70 -5.49 13.30
CA GLU A 93 5.58 -6.83 13.86
C GLU A 93 5.90 -7.80 12.71
N PHE A 94 6.82 -8.73 12.93
CA PHE A 94 7.33 -9.68 11.93
C PHE A 94 7.03 -11.12 12.32
#